data_AF-A0A418Q6L6-F1
#
_entry.id   AF-A0A418Q6L6-F1
#
_cell.length_a   1.000
_cell.length_b   1.000
_cell.length_c   1.000
_cell.angle_alpha   90.00
_cell.angle_beta   90.00
_cell.angle_gamma   90.00
#
_symmetry.space_group_name_H-M   'P 1'
#
loop_
_entity.id
_entity.type
_entity.pdbx_description
1 polymer ?
#
loop_
_entity_poly.entity_id
_entity_poly.type
_entity_poly.pdbx_seq_one_letter_code
_entity_poly.pdbx_strand_id
1 'polypeptide(L)'
;MKPLDSDTFVDIYRRTKPPWIAQVAVAVLIAAAVVVTASPIKGGLPTLVLAVAFIAVGVVWWFFLRRHGQRGNDYDPLKTDAEAARTPFSWKEEGRFVFLLILSMAPLQFSSVMDSWKFAWSAGALTLVVALWTMFHDTWRPVRYVSPLAIAKAHPEMSLSEPAEWMWGYFYASKLCPRGRQIRSDALTNALAKWSWEPQAALAAVDELCQRGDMVKIRELRSTAENATPVYWLTLTEAGRDRFQARFPVGNNSGKKETSA
;
A
#
# COMPACT_ATOMS: atom_id res chain seq x y z
N MET A 1 0.85 -16.97 21.50
CA MET A 1 0.75 -15.70 20.75
C MET A 1 1.23 -14.56 21.66
N LYS A 2 2.17 -13.72 21.20
CA LYS A 2 2.68 -12.58 21.98
C LYS A 2 1.66 -11.41 21.91
N PRO A 3 1.44 -10.63 23.00
CA PRO A 3 0.63 -9.42 22.91
C PRO A 3 1.16 -8.46 21.84
N LEU A 4 0.26 -7.69 21.22
CA LEU A 4 0.63 -6.59 20.33
C LEU A 4 0.97 -5.40 21.21
N ASP A 5 2.26 -5.23 21.44
CA ASP A 5 2.83 -4.04 22.08
C ASP A 5 3.03 -2.90 21.07
N SER A 6 3.34 -1.70 21.58
CA SER A 6 3.60 -0.51 20.75
C SER A 6 4.71 -0.73 19.70
N ASP A 7 5.76 -1.48 20.04
CA ASP A 7 6.84 -1.82 19.11
C ASP A 7 6.38 -2.73 17.97
N THR A 8 5.61 -3.77 18.31
CA THR A 8 5.02 -4.69 17.32
C THR A 8 4.03 -3.95 16.41
N PHE A 9 3.23 -3.04 16.97
CA PHE A 9 2.31 -2.18 16.22
C PHE A 9 3.05 -1.33 15.18
N VAL A 10 4.17 -0.72 15.58
CA VAL A 10 5.02 0.06 14.67
C VAL A 10 5.74 -0.82 13.65
N ASP A 11 6.21 -2.02 14.04
CA ASP A 11 6.82 -2.99 13.11
C ASP A 11 5.83 -3.40 12.01
N ILE A 12 4.57 -3.71 12.36
CA ILE A 12 3.50 -3.99 11.40
C ILE A 12 3.34 -2.81 10.44
N TYR A 13 3.18 -1.59 10.97
CA TYR A 13 3.04 -0.38 10.15
C TYR A 13 4.21 -0.19 9.17
N ARG A 14 5.46 -0.35 9.63
CA ARG A 14 6.65 -0.18 8.78
C ARG A 14 6.74 -1.25 7.71
N ARG A 15 6.43 -2.50 8.04
CA ARG A 15 6.46 -3.64 7.10
C ARG A 15 5.40 -3.58 6.02
N THR A 16 4.33 -2.85 6.27
CA THR A 16 3.35 -2.65 5.20
C THR A 16 3.93 -1.81 4.06
N LYS A 17 4.94 -0.95 4.30
CA LYS A 17 5.53 -0.13 3.23
C LYS A 17 6.45 -0.97 2.33
N PRO A 18 6.49 -0.69 1.01
CA PRO A 18 7.44 -1.35 0.13
C PRO A 18 8.89 -1.09 0.58
N PRO A 19 9.83 -2.00 0.30
CA PRO A 19 11.24 -1.80 0.66
C PRO A 19 11.79 -0.53 0.00
N TRP A 20 12.42 0.35 0.77
CA TRP A 20 12.97 1.60 0.24
C TRP A 20 14.04 1.35 -0.83
N ILE A 21 14.82 0.26 -0.68
CA ILE A 21 15.85 -0.15 -1.66
C ILE A 21 15.21 -0.45 -3.01
N ALA A 22 14.09 -1.18 -3.04
CA ALA A 22 13.37 -1.49 -4.27
C ALA A 22 12.79 -0.22 -4.93
N GLN A 23 12.29 0.73 -4.12
CA GLN A 23 11.79 2.02 -4.61
C GLN A 23 12.91 2.84 -5.27
N VAL A 24 14.08 2.93 -4.61
CA VAL A 24 15.25 3.63 -5.15
C VAL A 24 15.77 2.95 -6.42
N ALA A 25 15.85 1.61 -6.44
CA ALA A 25 16.30 0.85 -7.60
C ALA A 25 15.41 1.13 -8.83
N VAL A 26 14.09 1.07 -8.67
CA VAL A 26 13.15 1.40 -9.76
C VAL A 26 13.28 2.86 -10.21
N ALA A 27 13.45 3.80 -9.27
CA ALA A 27 13.61 5.22 -9.61
C ALA A 27 14.89 5.47 -10.42
N VAL A 28 15.99 4.83 -10.05
CA VAL A 28 17.27 4.90 -10.76
C VAL A 28 17.17 4.27 -12.14
N LEU A 29 16.53 3.10 -12.26
CA LEU A 29 16.35 2.44 -13.56
C LEU A 29 15.50 3.27 -14.52
N ILE A 30 14.42 3.90 -14.03
CA ILE A 30 13.57 4.79 -14.84
C ILE A 30 14.34 6.04 -15.24
N ALA A 31 15.10 6.65 -14.33
CA ALA A 31 15.92 7.82 -14.63
C ALA A 31 17.01 7.49 -15.66
N ALA A 32 17.68 6.34 -15.53
CA ALA A 32 18.66 5.86 -16.49
C ALA A 32 18.01 5.61 -17.87
N ALA A 33 16.80 5.02 -17.89
CA ALA A 33 16.04 4.87 -19.13
C ALA A 33 15.79 6.23 -19.78
N VAL A 34 15.35 7.25 -19.04
CA VAL A 34 15.19 8.62 -19.55
C VAL A 34 16.48 9.19 -20.12
N VAL A 35 17.62 9.02 -19.43
CA VAL A 35 18.92 9.49 -19.92
C VAL A 35 19.27 8.83 -21.24
N VAL A 36 19.11 7.51 -21.36
CA VAL A 36 19.38 6.77 -22.60
C VAL A 36 18.45 7.23 -23.73
N THR A 37 17.16 7.35 -23.43
CA THR A 37 16.12 7.81 -24.36
C THR A 37 16.40 9.22 -24.90
N ALA A 38 16.81 10.13 -24.03
CA ALA A 38 17.11 11.52 -24.36
C ALA A 38 18.55 11.74 -24.85
N SER A 39 19.40 10.71 -24.83
CA SER A 39 20.79 10.83 -25.23
C SER A 39 20.92 11.06 -26.75
N PRO A 40 21.99 11.73 -27.20
CA PRO A 40 22.25 11.90 -28.63
C PRO A 40 22.66 10.58 -29.33
N ILE A 41 22.88 9.50 -28.59
CA ILE A 41 23.24 8.18 -29.15
C ILE A 41 21.96 7.43 -29.52
N LYS A 42 21.76 7.18 -30.81
CA LYS A 42 20.64 6.38 -31.33
C LYS A 42 21.16 5.08 -31.96
N GLY A 43 20.34 4.03 -31.97
CA GLY A 43 20.67 2.75 -32.60
C GLY A 43 20.17 1.54 -31.81
N GLY A 44 20.53 0.33 -32.25
CA GLY A 44 20.05 -0.91 -31.64
C GLY A 44 20.52 -1.13 -30.20
N LEU A 45 21.75 -0.73 -29.87
CA LEU A 45 22.34 -0.96 -28.54
C LEU A 45 21.66 -0.13 -27.44
N PRO A 46 21.44 1.20 -27.60
CA PRO A 46 20.59 1.97 -26.68
C PRO A 46 19.18 1.40 -26.50
N THR A 47 18.56 0.93 -27.59
CA THR A 47 17.23 0.30 -27.55
C THR A 47 17.23 -0.99 -26.74
N LEU A 48 18.28 -1.81 -26.85
CA LEU A 48 18.44 -3.02 -26.04
C LEU A 48 18.59 -2.68 -24.55
N VAL A 49 19.39 -1.65 -24.22
CA VAL A 49 19.54 -1.17 -22.84
C VAL A 49 18.19 -0.73 -22.25
N LEU A 50 17.38 0.00 -23.03
CA LEU A 50 16.02 0.39 -22.62
C LEU A 50 15.12 -0.81 -22.38
N ALA A 51 15.12 -1.80 -23.29
CA ALA A 51 14.33 -3.02 -23.13
C ALA A 51 14.69 -3.77 -21.84
N VAL A 52 15.99 -3.94 -21.56
CA VAL A 52 16.46 -4.56 -20.32
C VAL A 52 16.05 -3.75 -19.10
N ALA A 53 16.18 -2.42 -19.14
CA ALA A 53 15.75 -1.54 -18.04
C ALA A 53 14.25 -1.67 -17.75
N PHE A 54 13.40 -1.73 -18.78
CA PHE A 54 11.95 -1.89 -18.58
C PHE A 54 11.56 -3.27 -18.05
N ILE A 55 12.22 -4.33 -18.51
CA ILE A 55 12.03 -5.67 -17.94
C ILE A 55 12.44 -5.66 -16.47
N ALA A 56 13.61 -5.10 -16.13
CA ALA A 56 14.08 -5.01 -14.75
C ALA A 56 13.10 -4.20 -13.87
N VAL A 57 12.62 -3.06 -14.36
CA VAL A 57 11.61 -2.23 -13.68
C VAL A 57 10.32 -3.03 -13.46
N GLY A 58 9.84 -3.77 -14.47
CA GLY A 58 8.66 -4.62 -14.36
C GLY A 58 8.83 -5.76 -13.33
N VAL A 59 9.98 -6.44 -13.35
CA VAL A 59 10.31 -7.50 -12.39
C VAL A 59 10.40 -6.94 -10.96
N VAL A 60 11.16 -5.87 -10.75
CA VAL A 60 11.30 -5.28 -9.41
C VAL A 60 9.96 -4.75 -8.91
N TRP A 61 9.16 -4.14 -9.78
CA TRP A 61 7.82 -3.70 -9.43
C TRP A 61 6.93 -4.86 -9.01
N TRP A 62 6.88 -5.93 -9.83
CA TRP A 62 6.02 -7.08 -9.60
C TRP A 62 6.33 -7.81 -8.30
N PHE A 63 7.61 -8.04 -7.99
CA PHE A 63 8.01 -8.86 -6.84
C PHE A 63 8.20 -8.06 -5.54
N PHE A 64 8.57 -6.78 -5.60
CA PHE A 64 8.96 -6.03 -4.41
C PHE A 64 8.07 -4.82 -4.09
N LEU A 65 7.47 -4.19 -5.11
CA LEU A 65 6.64 -2.99 -4.91
C LEU A 65 5.15 -3.28 -4.92
N ARG A 66 4.73 -4.32 -5.65
CA ARG A 66 3.35 -4.79 -5.67
C ARG A 66 3.03 -5.53 -4.38
N ARG A 67 1.89 -5.20 -3.77
CA ARG A 67 1.43 -5.87 -2.56
C ARG A 67 0.50 -7.03 -2.92
N HIS A 68 1.06 -8.23 -3.01
CA HIS A 68 0.30 -9.43 -3.32
C HIS A 68 -0.80 -9.69 -2.26
N GLY A 69 -1.99 -10.07 -2.73
CA GLY A 69 -3.13 -10.36 -1.86
C GLY A 69 -3.72 -9.13 -1.16
N GLN A 70 -3.29 -7.92 -1.52
CA GLN A 70 -3.91 -6.67 -1.08
C GLN A 70 -4.48 -5.92 -2.28
N ARG A 71 -5.56 -5.17 -2.04
CA ARG A 71 -6.12 -4.26 -3.03
C ARG A 71 -6.58 -2.96 -2.38
N GLY A 72 -6.84 -1.97 -3.23
CA GLY A 72 -7.48 -0.72 -2.82
C GLY A 72 -8.83 -0.95 -2.16
N ASN A 73 -9.10 -0.24 -1.07
CA ASN A 73 -10.40 -0.30 -0.42
C ASN A 73 -11.31 0.83 -0.87
N ASP A 74 -12.05 0.58 -1.94
CA ASP A 74 -13.17 1.41 -2.37
C ASP A 74 -14.51 0.81 -1.92
N TYR A 75 -14.50 0.01 -0.83
CA TYR A 75 -15.71 -0.51 -0.20
C TYR A 75 -16.63 0.63 0.16
N ASP A 76 -17.85 0.46 -0.30
CA ASP A 76 -18.98 1.32 -0.04
C ASP A 76 -20.10 0.36 0.38
N PRO A 77 -20.63 0.48 1.61
CA PRO A 77 -21.66 -0.43 2.10
C PRO A 77 -22.95 -0.40 1.27
N LEU A 78 -23.12 0.61 0.40
CA LEU A 78 -24.26 0.74 -0.51
C LEU A 78 -24.00 0.10 -1.89
N LYS A 79 -22.77 -0.33 -2.20
CA LYS A 79 -22.46 -1.04 -3.45
C LYS A 79 -22.78 -2.51 -3.31
N THR A 80 -23.32 -3.09 -4.38
CA THR A 80 -23.57 -4.53 -4.45
C THR A 80 -22.25 -5.31 -4.40
N ASP A 81 -22.27 -6.54 -3.86
CA ASP A 81 -21.08 -7.40 -3.77
C ASP A 81 -20.41 -7.61 -5.14
N ALA A 82 -21.19 -7.59 -6.23
CA ALA A 82 -20.71 -7.65 -7.60
C ALA A 82 -19.86 -6.42 -7.99
N GLU A 83 -20.22 -5.23 -7.52
CA GLU A 83 -19.48 -4.00 -7.77
C GLU A 83 -18.26 -3.83 -6.85
N ALA A 84 -18.34 -4.35 -5.61
CA ALA A 84 -17.23 -4.37 -4.66
C ALA A 84 -16.15 -5.40 -5.03
N ALA A 85 -16.46 -6.40 -5.86
CA ALA A 85 -15.54 -7.43 -6.33
C ALA A 85 -14.61 -7.00 -7.49
N ARG A 86 -14.42 -5.69 -7.72
CA ARG A 86 -13.53 -5.22 -8.80
C ARG A 86 -12.08 -5.70 -8.63
N THR A 87 -11.44 -5.88 -9.78
CA THR A 87 -10.17 -6.53 -10.08
C THR A 87 -9.12 -6.50 -8.96
N PRO A 88 -8.29 -7.56 -8.81
CA PRO A 88 -7.12 -7.57 -7.90
C PRO A 88 -6.03 -6.56 -8.29
N PHE A 89 -6.31 -5.72 -9.29
CA PHE A 89 -5.46 -4.69 -9.83
C PHE A 89 -5.87 -3.34 -9.24
N SER A 90 -4.95 -2.66 -8.58
CA SER A 90 -5.19 -1.37 -7.95
C SER A 90 -4.75 -0.25 -8.89
N TRP A 91 -5.68 0.34 -9.66
CA TRP A 91 -5.30 1.41 -10.61
C TRP A 91 -4.55 2.59 -9.96
N LYS A 92 -4.71 2.80 -8.65
CA LYS A 92 -3.91 3.78 -7.89
C LYS A 92 -2.45 3.36 -7.70
N GLU A 93 -2.12 2.07 -7.59
CA GLU A 93 -0.73 1.60 -7.46
C GLU A 93 -0.13 1.28 -8.82
N GLU A 94 -0.76 0.39 -9.59
CA GLU A 94 -0.28 0.03 -10.91
C GLU A 94 -0.39 1.17 -11.94
N GLY A 95 -1.33 2.12 -11.76
CA GLY A 95 -1.36 3.33 -12.59
C GLY A 95 -0.13 4.24 -12.38
N ARG A 96 0.54 4.18 -11.22
CA ARG A 96 1.80 4.92 -10.98
C ARG A 96 2.94 4.31 -11.76
N PHE A 97 2.99 2.99 -11.82
CA PHE A 97 3.94 2.28 -12.67
C PHE A 97 3.76 2.69 -14.13
N VAL A 98 2.53 2.65 -14.63
CA VAL A 98 2.21 3.06 -16.01
C VAL A 98 2.56 4.53 -16.24
N PHE A 99 2.21 5.42 -15.32
CA PHE A 99 2.57 6.84 -15.40
C PHE A 99 4.09 7.05 -15.48
N LEU A 100 4.86 6.35 -14.65
CA LEU A 100 6.32 6.44 -14.66
C LEU A 100 6.93 5.88 -15.96
N LEU A 101 6.38 4.80 -16.51
CA LEU A 101 6.79 4.27 -17.81
C LEU A 101 6.48 5.26 -18.94
N ILE A 102 5.29 5.87 -18.95
CA ILE A 102 4.92 6.89 -19.93
C ILE A 102 5.86 8.09 -19.82
N LEU A 103 6.12 8.57 -18.59
CA LEU A 103 7.05 9.66 -18.33
C LEU A 103 8.46 9.33 -18.87
N SER A 104 8.89 8.07 -18.74
CA SER A 104 10.19 7.64 -19.25
C SER A 104 10.31 7.71 -20.78
N MET A 105 9.18 7.62 -21.48
CA MET A 105 9.10 7.65 -22.95
C MET A 105 8.79 9.04 -23.51
N ALA A 106 8.35 9.98 -22.67
CA ALA A 106 8.10 11.37 -23.08
C ALA A 106 9.30 12.02 -23.82
N PRO A 107 10.57 11.80 -23.43
CA PRO A 107 11.70 12.36 -24.16
C PRO A 107 11.86 11.85 -25.59
N LEU A 108 11.32 10.68 -25.96
CA LEU A 108 11.33 10.22 -27.36
C LEU A 108 10.65 11.23 -28.28
N GLN A 109 9.59 11.87 -27.79
CA GLN A 109 8.78 12.83 -28.55
C GLN A 109 9.50 14.17 -28.77
N PHE A 110 10.53 14.47 -27.96
CA PHE A 110 11.32 15.71 -28.05
C PHE A 110 12.75 15.47 -28.53
N SER A 111 13.10 14.22 -28.85
CA SER A 111 14.46 13.82 -29.23
C SER A 111 14.98 14.58 -30.44
N SER A 112 14.13 14.83 -31.45
CA SER A 112 14.49 15.59 -32.66
C SER A 112 14.87 17.06 -32.40
N VAL A 113 14.54 17.62 -31.24
CA VAL A 113 14.77 19.03 -30.89
C VAL A 113 15.83 19.19 -29.80
N MET A 114 16.07 18.15 -28.98
CA MET A 114 16.87 18.26 -27.75
C MET A 114 17.92 17.16 -27.58
N ASP A 115 18.55 16.72 -28.67
CA ASP A 115 19.65 15.74 -28.66
C ASP A 115 20.95 16.34 -28.06
N SER A 116 20.97 16.52 -26.74
CA SER A 116 22.14 16.95 -25.98
C SER A 116 22.29 16.18 -24.68
N TRP A 117 23.53 15.89 -24.30
CA TRP A 117 23.81 15.27 -23.00
C TRP A 117 23.33 16.12 -21.83
N LYS A 118 23.38 17.45 -21.95
CA LYS A 118 22.86 18.37 -20.93
C LYS A 118 21.37 18.17 -20.70
N PHE A 119 20.59 18.07 -21.78
CA PHE A 119 19.16 17.79 -21.70
C PHE A 119 18.90 16.41 -21.10
N ALA A 120 19.60 15.37 -21.58
CA ALA A 120 19.42 13.99 -21.11
C ALA A 120 19.63 13.86 -19.60
N TRP A 121 20.73 14.40 -19.07
CA TRP A 121 21.01 14.38 -17.63
C TRP A 121 20.01 15.20 -16.82
N SER A 122 19.58 16.36 -17.32
CA SER A 122 18.58 17.21 -16.64
C SER A 122 17.22 16.52 -16.57
N ALA A 123 16.77 15.91 -17.67
CA ALA A 123 15.53 15.14 -17.72
C ALA A 123 15.60 13.90 -16.82
N GLY A 124 16.74 13.20 -16.81
CA GLY A 124 16.97 12.05 -15.94
C GLY A 124 16.92 12.42 -14.46
N ALA A 125 17.58 13.51 -14.06
CA ALA A 125 17.57 14.01 -12.69
C ALA A 125 16.16 14.43 -12.23
N LEU A 126 15.42 15.16 -13.08
CA LEU A 126 14.03 15.52 -12.79
C LEU A 126 13.15 14.27 -12.64
N THR A 127 13.30 13.30 -13.54
CA THR A 127 12.55 12.04 -13.48
C THR A 127 12.88 11.26 -12.21
N LEU A 128 14.14 11.22 -11.77
CA LEU A 128 14.54 10.59 -10.52
C LEU A 128 13.81 11.22 -9.32
N VAL A 129 13.77 12.55 -9.25
CA VAL A 129 13.08 13.28 -8.17
C VAL A 129 11.59 12.98 -8.18
N VAL A 130 10.94 13.03 -9.35
CA VAL A 130 9.51 12.72 -9.49
C VAL A 130 9.22 11.26 -9.14
N ALA A 131 10.05 10.32 -9.60
CA ALA A 131 9.89 8.89 -9.32
C ALA A 131 10.04 8.59 -7.81
N LEU A 132 11.06 9.15 -7.16
CA LEU A 132 11.23 9.00 -5.71
C LEU A 132 10.08 9.66 -4.93
N TRP A 133 9.70 10.88 -5.31
CA TRP A 133 8.59 11.59 -4.67
C TRP A 133 7.29 10.79 -4.75
N THR A 134 6.97 10.24 -5.94
CA THR A 134 5.81 9.37 -6.10
C THR A 134 5.96 8.12 -5.21
N MET A 135 7.02 7.31 -5.35
CA MET A 135 7.13 6.06 -4.60
C MET A 135 7.11 6.22 -3.07
N PHE A 136 7.72 7.28 -2.52
CA PHE A 136 7.70 7.52 -1.07
C PHE A 136 6.35 8.04 -0.55
N HIS A 137 5.52 8.63 -1.39
CA HIS A 137 4.20 9.10 -1.00
C HIS A 137 3.19 7.95 -1.08
N ASP A 138 2.65 7.54 0.06
CA ASP A 138 1.63 6.49 0.12
C ASP A 138 0.35 6.94 -0.62
N THR A 139 -0.11 6.09 -1.54
CA THR A 139 -1.26 6.36 -2.41
C THR A 139 -2.58 6.25 -1.68
N TRP A 140 -2.62 5.47 -0.61
CA TRP A 140 -3.82 5.20 0.17
C TRP A 140 -3.74 5.96 1.49
N ARG A 141 -4.51 7.05 1.56
CA ARG A 141 -4.59 7.95 2.72
C ARG A 141 -6.04 7.96 3.22
N PRO A 142 -6.39 7.09 4.18
CA PRO A 142 -7.71 7.12 4.77
C PRO A 142 -7.92 8.47 5.46
N VAL A 143 -9.10 9.06 5.27
CA VAL A 143 -9.46 10.37 5.85
C VAL A 143 -9.56 10.24 7.37
N ARG A 144 -9.05 11.23 8.11
CA ARG A 144 -9.04 11.24 9.59
C ARG A 144 -8.38 10.01 10.23
N TYR A 145 -7.41 9.42 9.54
CA TYR A 145 -6.62 8.30 10.07
C TYR A 145 -5.39 8.83 10.82
N VAL A 146 -5.30 8.50 12.11
CA VAL A 146 -4.13 8.79 12.92
C VAL A 146 -3.04 7.75 12.66
N SER A 147 -1.83 8.25 12.37
CA SER A 147 -0.66 7.41 12.10
C SER A 147 -0.36 6.45 13.27
N PRO A 148 -0.05 5.16 13.01
CA PRO A 148 0.38 4.22 14.04
C PRO A 148 1.58 4.71 14.84
N LEU A 149 2.50 5.45 14.21
CA LEU A 149 3.64 6.09 14.89
C LEU A 149 3.20 7.13 15.94
N ALA A 150 2.11 7.86 15.68
CA ALA A 150 1.62 8.87 16.60
C ALA A 150 0.90 8.22 17.80
N ILE A 151 0.12 7.18 17.54
CA ILE A 151 -0.52 6.36 18.60
C ILE A 151 0.56 5.71 19.47
N ALA A 152 1.55 5.05 18.87
CA ALA A 152 2.64 4.38 19.58
C ALA A 152 3.46 5.35 20.47
N LYS A 153 3.64 6.59 20.02
CA LYS A 153 4.31 7.64 20.78
C LYS A 153 3.46 8.15 21.95
N ALA A 154 2.15 8.26 21.76
CA ALA A 154 1.23 8.76 22.78
C ALA A 154 0.86 7.70 23.83
N HIS A 155 0.87 6.42 23.43
CA HIS A 155 0.48 5.26 24.25
C HIS A 155 1.58 4.17 24.18
N PRO A 156 2.81 4.43 24.69
CA PRO A 156 3.90 3.46 24.69
C PRO A 156 3.57 2.17 25.48
N GLU A 157 2.67 2.26 26.45
CA GLU A 157 2.16 1.16 27.28
C GLU A 157 1.07 0.31 26.62
N MET A 158 0.67 0.65 25.37
CA MET A 158 -0.30 -0.12 24.61
C MET A 158 0.08 -1.61 24.57
N SER A 159 -0.85 -2.46 24.99
CA SER A 159 -0.75 -3.92 24.89
C SER A 159 -2.12 -4.50 24.58
N LEU A 160 -2.26 -5.14 23.42
CA LEU A 160 -3.47 -5.86 23.02
C LEU A 160 -3.18 -7.37 23.06
N SER A 161 -3.66 -8.02 24.12
CA SER A 161 -3.43 -9.45 24.38
C SER A 161 -4.52 -10.35 23.81
N GLU A 162 -5.76 -9.86 23.77
CA GLU A 162 -6.89 -10.62 23.26
C GLU A 162 -6.78 -10.82 21.75
N PRO A 163 -7.06 -12.02 21.21
CA PRO A 163 -6.92 -12.31 19.78
C PRO A 163 -7.63 -11.31 18.86
N ALA A 164 -8.90 -10.98 19.16
CA ALA A 164 -9.66 -9.99 18.40
C ALA A 164 -9.06 -8.59 18.50
N GLU A 165 -8.59 -8.16 19.68
CA GLU A 165 -7.97 -6.84 19.84
C GLU A 165 -6.63 -6.73 19.11
N TRP A 166 -5.81 -7.78 19.18
CA TRP A 166 -4.57 -7.88 18.44
C TRP A 166 -4.85 -7.77 16.93
N MET A 167 -5.84 -8.52 16.44
CA MET A 167 -6.24 -8.48 15.03
C MET A 167 -6.72 -7.09 14.63
N TRP A 168 -7.48 -6.42 15.50
CA TRP A 168 -7.94 -5.05 15.29
C TRP A 168 -6.76 -4.08 15.14
N GLY A 169 -5.78 -4.18 16.04
CA GLY A 169 -4.54 -3.41 15.97
C GLY A 169 -3.73 -3.71 14.70
N TYR A 170 -3.63 -4.97 14.29
CA TYR A 170 -2.97 -5.36 13.04
C TYR A 170 -3.63 -4.74 11.81
N PHE A 171 -4.95 -4.85 11.71
CA PHE A 171 -5.70 -4.25 10.61
C PHE A 171 -5.55 -2.74 10.58
N TYR A 172 -5.63 -2.09 11.75
CA TYR A 172 -5.44 -0.66 11.87
C TYR A 172 -4.02 -0.24 11.44
N ALA A 173 -2.97 -0.86 12.00
CA ALA A 173 -1.57 -0.58 11.66
C ALA A 173 -1.28 -0.80 10.17
N SER A 174 -1.93 -1.80 9.58
CA SER A 174 -1.77 -2.15 8.16
C SER A 174 -2.57 -1.26 7.21
N LYS A 175 -3.31 -0.27 7.73
CA LYS A 175 -4.25 0.59 6.98
C LYS A 175 -5.33 -0.20 6.24
N LEU A 176 -5.73 -1.35 6.78
CA LEU A 176 -6.80 -2.19 6.24
C LEU A 176 -8.16 -1.65 6.68
N CYS A 177 -8.54 -0.49 6.15
CA CYS A 177 -9.76 0.26 6.49
C CYS A 177 -10.31 1.00 5.26
N PRO A 178 -11.50 1.62 5.32
CA PRO A 178 -12.11 2.31 4.18
C PRO A 178 -11.23 3.43 3.65
N ARG A 179 -11.13 3.56 2.31
CA ARG A 179 -10.18 4.45 1.60
C ARG A 179 -8.70 4.13 1.86
N GLY A 180 -8.44 3.04 2.57
CA GLY A 180 -7.15 2.38 2.73
C GLY A 180 -7.08 1.15 1.83
N ARG A 181 -6.92 -0.03 2.44
CA ARG A 181 -6.72 -1.30 1.73
C ARG A 181 -7.63 -2.41 2.26
N GLN A 182 -7.75 -3.46 1.46
CA GLN A 182 -8.32 -4.74 1.85
C GLN A 182 -7.25 -5.81 1.68
N ILE A 183 -7.31 -6.85 2.51
CA ILE A 183 -6.41 -8.01 2.42
C ILE A 183 -7.25 -9.27 2.17
N ARG A 184 -6.72 -10.17 1.35
CA ARG A 184 -7.33 -11.47 1.11
C ARG A 184 -7.06 -12.40 2.30
N SER A 185 -8.00 -13.29 2.63
CA SER A 185 -7.94 -14.13 3.83
C SER A 185 -6.70 -15.04 3.87
N ASP A 186 -6.27 -15.59 2.74
CA ASP A 186 -5.05 -16.38 2.60
C ASP A 186 -3.76 -15.53 2.74
N ALA A 187 -3.77 -14.32 2.20
CA ALA A 187 -2.67 -13.38 2.33
C ALA A 187 -2.54 -12.88 3.78
N LEU A 188 -3.66 -12.74 4.49
CA LEU A 188 -3.67 -12.44 5.92
C LEU A 188 -2.99 -13.57 6.71
N THR A 189 -3.41 -14.83 6.53
CA THR A 189 -2.83 -15.95 7.30
C THR A 189 -1.34 -16.10 7.03
N ASN A 190 -0.91 -15.93 5.77
CA ASN A 190 0.52 -15.93 5.41
C ASN A 190 1.29 -14.78 6.06
N ALA A 191 0.72 -13.57 6.08
CA ALA A 191 1.36 -12.43 6.73
C ALA A 191 1.49 -12.64 8.25
N LEU A 192 0.45 -13.23 8.86
CA LEU A 192 0.38 -13.44 10.31
C LEU A 192 1.28 -14.56 10.83
N ALA A 193 1.70 -15.49 9.97
CA ALA A 193 2.58 -16.61 10.33
C ALA A 193 3.86 -16.15 11.06
N LYS A 194 4.40 -14.98 10.71
CA LYS A 194 5.58 -14.38 11.38
C LYS A 194 5.38 -14.15 12.88
N TRP A 195 4.16 -13.88 13.31
CA TRP A 195 3.81 -13.65 14.72
C TRP A 195 3.22 -14.90 15.39
N SER A 196 3.47 -16.07 14.79
CA SER A 196 3.01 -17.38 15.31
C SER A 196 1.50 -17.47 15.48
N TRP A 197 0.76 -16.86 14.57
CA TRP A 197 -0.68 -17.02 14.46
C TRP A 197 -1.01 -18.26 13.65
N GLU A 198 -1.86 -19.11 14.23
CA GLU A 198 -2.49 -20.20 13.50
C GLU A 198 -3.57 -19.64 12.55
N PRO A 199 -3.69 -20.15 11.31
CA PRO A 199 -4.67 -19.68 10.35
C PRO A 199 -6.11 -19.69 10.88
N GLN A 200 -6.51 -20.74 11.59
CA GLN A 200 -7.87 -20.86 12.15
C GLN A 200 -8.11 -19.83 13.26
N ALA A 201 -7.12 -19.59 14.13
CA ALA A 201 -7.22 -18.59 15.19
C ALA A 201 -7.33 -17.16 14.61
N ALA A 202 -6.57 -16.87 13.55
CA ALA A 202 -6.64 -15.59 12.86
C ALA A 202 -8.04 -15.34 12.27
N LEU A 203 -8.62 -16.34 11.60
CA LEU A 203 -9.97 -16.22 11.04
C LEU A 203 -11.05 -16.13 12.12
N ALA A 204 -10.92 -16.87 13.22
CA ALA A 204 -11.84 -16.78 14.37
C ALA A 204 -11.83 -15.36 14.99
N ALA A 205 -10.65 -14.76 15.16
CA ALA A 205 -10.53 -13.38 15.64
C ALA A 205 -11.15 -12.36 14.67
N VAL A 206 -11.02 -12.58 13.36
CA VAL A 206 -11.70 -11.76 12.34
C VAL A 206 -13.22 -11.93 12.43
N ASP A 207 -13.72 -13.15 12.60
CA ASP A 207 -15.16 -13.41 12.72
C ASP A 207 -15.74 -12.75 13.97
N GLU A 208 -15.02 -12.75 15.08
CA GLU A 208 -15.41 -12.03 16.30
C GLU A 208 -15.48 -10.51 16.06
N LEU A 209 -14.51 -9.92 15.37
CA LEU A 209 -14.56 -8.50 14.99
C LEU A 209 -15.71 -8.18 14.02
N CYS A 210 -16.06 -9.12 13.13
CA CYS A 210 -17.23 -8.98 12.27
C CYS A 210 -18.53 -9.00 13.08
N GLN A 211 -18.66 -9.87 14.09
CA GLN A 211 -19.82 -9.93 14.97
C GLN A 211 -20.00 -8.63 15.78
N ARG A 212 -18.90 -7.96 16.14
CA ARG A 212 -18.89 -6.64 16.81
C ARG A 212 -19.16 -5.46 15.86
N GLY A 213 -19.21 -5.72 14.55
CA GLY A 213 -19.37 -4.70 13.50
C GLY A 213 -18.12 -3.84 13.25
N ASP A 214 -16.96 -4.23 13.80
CA ASP A 214 -15.68 -3.52 13.60
C ASP A 214 -15.04 -3.87 12.25
N MET A 215 -15.41 -5.00 11.67
CA MET A 215 -14.88 -5.50 10.41
C MET A 215 -15.98 -5.98 9.48
N VAL A 216 -15.62 -6.06 8.19
CA VAL A 216 -16.44 -6.69 7.16
C VAL A 216 -15.61 -7.69 6.38
N LYS A 217 -16.24 -8.83 6.03
CA LYS A 217 -15.73 -9.83 5.11
C LYS A 217 -16.55 -9.83 3.83
N ILE A 218 -15.90 -9.67 2.69
CA ILE A 218 -16.54 -9.65 1.36
C ILE A 218 -16.07 -10.89 0.63
N ARG A 219 -17.00 -11.77 0.24
CA ARG A 219 -16.66 -13.00 -0.45
C ARG A 219 -16.07 -12.71 -1.83
N GLU A 220 -14.97 -13.37 -2.18
CA GLU A 220 -14.43 -13.30 -3.54
C GLU A 220 -15.32 -14.14 -4.48
N LEU A 221 -15.99 -13.50 -5.44
CA LEU A 221 -16.91 -14.17 -6.37
C LEU A 221 -16.24 -15.24 -7.24
N ARG A 222 -14.93 -15.12 -7.49
CA ARG A 222 -14.13 -16.12 -8.21
C ARG A 222 -13.81 -17.35 -7.37
N SER A 223 -14.06 -17.31 -6.07
CA SER A 223 -14.03 -18.50 -5.22
C SER A 223 -15.30 -19.31 -5.49
N THR A 224 -15.26 -20.12 -6.55
CA THR A 224 -16.33 -21.06 -6.90
C THR A 224 -16.58 -22.05 -5.76
N ALA A 225 -17.76 -22.65 -5.75
CA ALA A 225 -18.15 -23.69 -4.78
C ALA A 225 -17.25 -24.94 -4.80
N GLU A 226 -16.39 -25.08 -5.82
CA GLU A 226 -15.38 -26.14 -5.94
C GLU A 226 -14.12 -25.87 -5.10
N ASN A 227 -13.87 -24.63 -4.68
CA ASN A 227 -12.80 -24.36 -3.73
C ASN A 227 -13.23 -24.83 -2.34
N ALA A 228 -12.47 -25.75 -1.75
CA ALA A 228 -12.73 -26.32 -0.42
C ALA A 228 -12.79 -25.28 0.71
N THR A 229 -12.34 -24.03 0.47
CA THR A 229 -12.43 -22.94 1.44
C THR A 229 -12.76 -21.62 0.72
N PRO A 230 -13.86 -20.94 1.08
CA PRO A 230 -14.20 -19.65 0.50
C PRO A 230 -13.15 -18.60 0.85
N VAL A 231 -12.74 -17.83 -0.15
CA VAL A 231 -11.78 -16.73 0.00
C VAL A 231 -12.51 -15.41 0.23
N TYR A 232 -12.02 -14.61 1.17
CA TYR A 232 -12.64 -13.33 1.56
C TYR A 232 -11.66 -12.18 1.44
N TRP A 233 -12.17 -11.01 1.05
CA TRP A 233 -11.53 -9.72 1.23
C TRP A 233 -11.95 -9.14 2.58
N LEU A 234 -10.96 -8.81 3.40
CA LEU A 234 -11.11 -8.41 4.79
C LEU A 234 -10.69 -6.96 4.96
N THR A 235 -11.46 -6.19 5.73
CA THR A 235 -11.13 -4.80 6.08
C THR A 235 -11.91 -4.34 7.31
N LEU A 236 -11.42 -3.30 7.98
CA LEU A 236 -12.18 -2.60 9.03
C LEU A 236 -13.35 -1.84 8.43
N THR A 237 -14.41 -1.67 9.22
CA THR A 237 -15.45 -0.67 8.94
C THR A 237 -14.95 0.73 9.35
N GLU A 238 -15.66 1.78 8.94
CA GLU A 238 -15.35 3.14 9.43
C GLU A 238 -15.52 3.22 10.95
N ALA A 239 -16.60 2.61 11.48
CA ALA A 239 -16.86 2.52 12.91
C ALA A 239 -15.74 1.76 13.65
N GLY A 240 -15.27 0.63 13.11
CA GLY A 240 -14.14 -0.11 13.69
C GLY A 240 -12.84 0.68 13.70
N ARG A 241 -12.54 1.43 12.63
CA ARG A 241 -11.38 2.35 12.63
C ARG A 241 -11.53 3.42 13.70
N ASP A 242 -12.70 4.05 13.80
CA ASP A 242 -12.92 5.20 14.67
C ASP A 242 -12.97 4.81 16.14
N ARG A 243 -13.56 3.64 16.47
CA ARG A 243 -13.50 3.06 17.81
C ARG A 243 -12.06 2.77 18.25
N PHE A 244 -11.18 2.34 17.35
CA PHE A 244 -9.77 2.10 17.68
C PHE A 244 -9.07 3.41 18.03
N GLN A 245 -9.28 4.43 17.21
CA GLN A 245 -8.72 5.77 17.44
C GLN A 245 -9.25 6.40 18.72
N ALA A 246 -10.52 6.19 19.05
CA ALA A 246 -11.12 6.65 20.29
C ALA A 246 -10.54 5.96 21.53
N ARG A 247 -10.16 4.67 21.43
CA ARG A 247 -9.45 3.96 22.50
C ARG A 247 -8.03 4.48 22.73
N PHE A 248 -7.37 4.95 21.67
CA PHE A 248 -6.00 5.47 21.71
C PHE A 248 -5.94 6.92 21.20
N PRO A 249 -6.53 7.87 21.94
CA PRO A 249 -6.60 9.26 21.51
C PRO A 249 -5.20 9.87 21.47
N VAL A 250 -4.83 10.46 20.33
CA VAL A 250 -3.62 11.29 20.24
C VAL A 250 -4.05 12.72 20.45
N GLY A 251 -3.54 13.37 21.51
CA GLY A 251 -3.92 14.74 21.87
C GLY A 251 -3.85 15.69 20.68
N ASN A 252 -4.95 16.40 20.42
CA ASN A 252 -4.99 17.43 19.39
C ASN A 252 -3.98 18.53 19.71
N ASN A 253 -3.06 18.78 18.78
CA ASN A 253 -2.48 20.12 18.71
C ASN A 253 -3.62 21.11 18.38
N SER A 254 -3.71 22.13 19.23
CA SER A 254 -4.59 23.31 19.21
C SER A 254 -6.04 23.11 19.64
N GLY A 255 -6.28 23.43 20.91
CA GLY A 255 -7.50 24.12 21.27
C GLY A 255 -7.62 25.40 20.43
N LYS A 256 -8.60 25.42 19.53
CA LYS A 256 -9.41 26.62 19.38
C LYS A 256 -10.44 26.54 20.50
N LYS A 257 -10.19 27.25 21.61
CA LYS A 257 -11.28 27.80 22.39
C LYS A 257 -12.10 28.62 21.40
N GLU A 258 -13.30 28.17 21.08
CA GLU A 258 -14.34 29.08 20.61
C GLU A 258 -14.52 30.09 21.74
N THR A 259 -13.86 31.25 21.60
CA THR A 259 -14.28 32.45 22.29
C THR A 259 -15.62 32.82 21.69
N SER A 260 -16.69 32.48 22.41
CA SER A 260 -17.97 33.16 22.28
C SER A 260 -17.73 34.65 22.56
N ALA A 261 -18.06 35.48 21.57
CA ALA A 261 -18.34 36.89 21.72
C ALA A 261 -19.73 37.13 21.13
#